data_AF-A0A2I7N8M7-F1
#
_entry.id   AF-A0A2I7N8M7-F1
#
_cell.length_a   1.000
_cell.length_b   1.000
_cell.length_c   1.000
_cell.angle_alpha   90.00
_cell.angle_beta   90.00
_cell.angle_gamma   90.00
#
_symmetry.space_group_name_H-M   'P 1'
#
loop_
_entity.id
_entity.type
_entity.pdbx_description
1 polymer ?
#
loop_
_entity_poly.entity_id
_entity_poly.type
_entity_poly.pdbx_seq_one_letter_code
_entity_poly.pdbx_strand_id
1 'polypeptide(L)'
;MKRNIHGIGTIEILIAMLIISTVFFGFIRLLNSSVKTASYSNLQKLTHFAAQSMLDRINANRIINGSVASPLHYAEGTNWLSSNPTPQTMCDTNQCNQIQQRNYDLFKWHEYLATLKINSLQGIVCLDGNSPGIPTQNSPNCSGGSNLYIKLVWAHNLALVESGNVRNYLIVPVNEEISMALAAVDNQVNNTPAYSLDPTKMSGFWSTSWWAPMNYCSGSNVDCSNSAIFGTCGTSGSGSCAGSVIFGACYNSSQNCSNAVIYGQCDSANCNNSFVLGNCNGSSCQDAVVYGQCSGNCSRTVVAGNCTGLCDNTIVYGTCSGTCTNSVVYGSCTASNCSGTYVIGGSCPSGTCSGNASLVNSLTSTLNVTITGNTANNLLISKNTPNNYLIDKLQTGNQNGMQCSGADCSNRIMGQCTNGSTCNGSAINGDCGNNAQCQSAIIDGNCNNNANCSNSIIKGNCGNNANCSNSQISGTCGNGANCSGSTCRASTANPGPC
;
A
#
# COMPACT_ATOMS: atom_id res chain seq x y z
N MET A 1 14.93 -14.96 60.95
CA MET A 1 15.37 -15.61 59.70
C MET A 1 16.69 -14.97 59.27
N LYS A 2 17.83 -15.66 59.43
CA LYS A 2 19.13 -15.22 58.91
C LYS A 2 19.18 -15.58 57.42
N ARG A 3 19.25 -14.58 56.54
CA ARG A 3 19.53 -14.78 55.10
C ARG A 3 21.03 -15.03 54.93
N ASN A 4 21.41 -16.25 54.54
CA ASN A 4 22.77 -16.56 54.11
C ASN A 4 22.98 -15.95 52.72
N ILE A 5 23.71 -14.84 52.68
CA ILE A 5 24.19 -14.24 51.43
C ILE A 5 25.40 -15.08 51.01
N HIS A 6 25.24 -15.93 50.00
CA HIS A 6 26.35 -16.68 49.41
C HIS A 6 27.15 -15.70 48.54
N GLY A 7 28.39 -15.43 48.95
CA GLY A 7 29.33 -14.65 48.14
C GLY A 7 29.72 -15.43 46.90
N ILE A 8 29.79 -14.75 45.75
CA ILE A 8 30.22 -15.33 44.48
C ILE A 8 31.65 -15.85 44.63
N GLY A 9 31.86 -17.13 44.33
CA GLY A 9 33.18 -17.76 44.39
C GLY A 9 34.08 -17.24 43.27
N THR A 10 35.36 -17.01 43.56
CA THR A 10 36.36 -16.59 42.55
C THR A 10 36.47 -17.56 41.37
N ILE A 11 36.21 -18.84 41.59
CA ILE A 11 36.18 -19.87 40.54
C ILE A 11 35.02 -19.68 39.55
N GLU A 12 33.88 -19.16 40.00
CA GLU A 12 32.71 -18.91 39.17
C GLU A 12 32.97 -17.71 38.24
N ILE A 13 33.69 -16.71 38.73
CA ILE A 13 34.14 -15.56 37.92
C ILE A 13 35.14 -16.01 36.84
N LEU A 14 36.07 -16.90 37.17
CA LEU A 14 37.05 -17.41 36.21
C LEU A 14 36.40 -18.25 35.10
N ILE A 15 35.45 -19.11 35.44
CA ILE A 15 34.69 -19.90 34.45
C ILE A 15 33.84 -18.97 33.58
N ALA A 16 33.18 -17.97 34.16
CA ALA A 16 32.40 -16.98 33.41
C ALA A 16 33.29 -16.20 32.43
N MET A 17 34.47 -15.74 32.85
CA MET A 17 35.43 -15.05 31.96
C MET A 17 35.92 -15.93 30.82
N LEU A 18 36.17 -17.22 31.06
CA LEU A 18 36.60 -18.16 30.04
C LEU A 18 35.50 -18.36 28.98
N ILE A 19 34.26 -18.57 29.41
CA ILE A 19 33.12 -18.75 28.50
C ILE A 19 32.92 -17.47 27.68
N ILE A 20 32.89 -16.30 28.32
CA ILE A 20 32.74 -15.00 27.64
C ILE A 20 33.86 -14.80 26.61
N SER A 21 35.11 -15.14 26.95
CA SER A 21 36.23 -15.01 26.02
C SER A 21 36.05 -15.89 24.78
N THR A 22 35.68 -17.15 24.94
CA THR A 22 35.46 -18.06 23.79
C THR A 22 34.33 -17.57 22.88
N VAL A 23 33.23 -17.08 23.45
CA VAL A 23 32.10 -16.51 22.69
C VAL A 23 32.53 -15.25 21.94
N PHE A 24 33.29 -14.37 22.60
CA PHE A 24 33.77 -13.12 22.01
C PHE A 24 34.71 -13.35 20.81
N PHE A 25 35.65 -14.30 20.92
CA PHE A 25 36.53 -14.66 19.80
C PHE A 25 35.77 -15.28 18.63
N GLY A 26 34.73 -16.09 18.91
CA GLY A 26 33.83 -16.59 17.87
C GLY A 26 33.09 -15.46 17.15
N PHE A 27 32.57 -14.48 17.90
CA PHE A 27 31.85 -13.34 17.35
C PHE A 27 32.73 -12.44 16.46
N ILE A 28 33.98 -12.18 16.87
CA ILE A 28 34.92 -11.38 16.06
C ILE A 28 35.19 -12.02 14.69
N ARG A 29 35.33 -13.35 14.62
CA ARG A 29 35.51 -14.04 13.33
C ARG A 29 34.30 -13.89 12.42
N LEU A 30 33.09 -13.98 12.97
CA LEU A 30 31.85 -13.79 12.22
C LEU A 30 31.68 -12.34 11.75
N LEU A 31 31.98 -11.36 12.59
CA LEU A 31 31.96 -9.94 12.22
C LEU A 31 32.92 -9.66 11.05
N ASN A 32 34.16 -10.17 11.15
CA ASN A 32 35.16 -9.99 10.09
C ASN A 32 34.72 -10.64 8.78
N SER A 33 34.12 -11.83 8.84
CA SER A 33 33.57 -12.49 7.64
C SER A 33 32.42 -11.68 7.04
N SER A 34 31.53 -11.15 7.86
CA SER A 34 30.38 -10.35 7.42
C SER A 34 30.82 -9.06 6.72
N VAL A 35 31.80 -8.34 7.28
CA VAL A 35 32.35 -7.12 6.69
C VAL A 35 33.02 -7.41 5.33
N LYS A 36 33.76 -8.52 5.22
CA LYS A 36 34.36 -8.95 3.94
C LYS A 36 33.30 -9.23 2.88
N THR A 37 32.26 -10.01 3.23
CA THR A 37 31.16 -10.33 2.29
C THR A 37 30.37 -9.10 1.88
N ALA A 38 30.09 -8.19 2.81
CA ALA A 38 29.39 -6.93 2.52
C ALA A 38 30.20 -6.03 1.58
N SER A 39 31.50 -5.91 1.81
CA SER A 39 32.41 -5.16 0.93
C SER A 39 32.43 -5.76 -0.49
N TYR A 40 32.50 -7.10 -0.60
CA TYR A 40 32.48 -7.79 -1.89
C TYR A 40 31.18 -7.55 -2.67
N SER A 41 30.04 -7.72 -2.00
CA SER A 41 28.73 -7.48 -2.62
C SER A 41 28.59 -6.03 -3.09
N ASN A 42 29.12 -5.07 -2.32
CA ASN A 42 29.08 -3.67 -2.70
C ASN A 42 29.92 -3.37 -3.95
N LEU A 43 31.15 -3.92 -4.02
CA LEU A 43 32.02 -3.76 -5.20
C LEU A 43 31.35 -4.36 -6.45
N GLN A 44 30.81 -5.57 -6.34
CA GLN A 44 30.09 -6.20 -7.45
C GLN A 44 28.91 -5.33 -7.93
N LYS A 45 28.08 -4.84 -7.01
CA LYS A 45 26.94 -3.97 -7.35
C LYS A 45 27.39 -2.72 -8.11
N LEU A 46 28.42 -2.02 -7.62
CA LEU A 46 28.94 -0.83 -8.29
C LEU A 46 29.47 -1.15 -9.71
N THR A 47 30.20 -2.24 -9.87
CA THR A 47 30.70 -2.66 -11.19
C THR A 47 29.59 -3.07 -12.15
N HIS A 48 28.53 -3.73 -11.66
CA HIS A 48 27.36 -4.06 -12.44
C HIS A 48 26.60 -2.82 -12.89
N PHE A 49 26.38 -1.85 -12.00
CA PHE A 49 25.76 -0.58 -12.38
C PHE A 49 26.59 0.20 -13.40
N ALA A 50 27.92 0.16 -13.29
CA ALA A 50 28.80 0.79 -14.26
C ALA A 50 28.74 0.13 -15.65
N ALA A 51 28.68 -1.21 -15.70
CA ALA A 51 28.50 -1.93 -16.95
C ALA A 51 27.13 -1.65 -17.57
N GLN A 52 26.07 -1.67 -16.76
CA GLN A 52 24.70 -1.41 -17.23
C GLN A 52 24.56 0.02 -17.77
N SER A 53 25.13 1.02 -17.07
CA SER A 53 25.10 2.41 -17.55
C SER A 53 25.75 2.56 -18.92
N MET A 54 26.85 1.84 -19.19
CA MET A 54 27.46 1.87 -20.51
C MET A 54 26.64 1.11 -21.54
N LEU A 55 26.08 -0.04 -21.17
CA LEU A 55 25.19 -0.79 -22.04
C LEU A 55 23.98 0.06 -22.48
N ASP A 56 23.38 0.81 -21.57
CA ASP A 56 22.25 1.70 -21.86
C ASP A 56 22.66 2.83 -22.80
N ARG A 57 23.86 3.42 -22.64
CA ARG A 57 24.41 4.44 -23.56
C ARG A 57 24.67 3.87 -24.96
N ILE A 58 25.20 2.66 -25.06
CA ILE A 58 25.41 1.96 -26.34
C ILE A 58 24.07 1.72 -27.03
N ASN A 59 23.08 1.25 -26.28
CA ASN A 59 21.73 0.99 -26.79
C ASN A 59 21.02 2.27 -27.23
N ALA A 60 21.18 3.37 -26.49
CA ALA A 60 20.56 4.66 -26.80
C ALA A 60 21.15 5.32 -28.07
N ASN A 61 22.44 5.11 -28.34
CA ASN A 61 23.13 5.66 -29.51
C ASN A 61 23.29 4.64 -30.66
N ARG A 62 22.39 3.65 -30.75
CA ARG A 62 22.41 2.61 -31.77
C ARG A 62 21.72 3.05 -33.07
N ILE A 63 22.35 2.85 -34.23
CA ILE A 63 21.74 3.19 -35.54
C ILE A 63 20.95 2.00 -36.11
N ILE A 64 19.73 2.30 -36.59
CA ILE A 64 18.84 1.36 -37.31
C ILE A 64 18.53 1.94 -38.71
N ASN A 65 19.53 2.21 -39.55
CA ASN A 65 19.40 2.28 -41.02
C ASN A 65 20.69 2.73 -41.74
N GLY A 66 21.17 1.90 -42.66
CA GLY A 66 21.72 2.28 -43.98
C GLY A 66 22.97 3.17 -44.11
N SER A 67 23.50 3.78 -43.06
CA SER A 67 24.71 4.63 -43.16
C SER A 67 25.49 4.61 -41.85
N VAL A 68 26.26 3.53 -41.68
CA VAL A 68 27.44 3.40 -40.79
C VAL A 68 27.29 3.93 -39.35
N ALA A 69 26.55 3.21 -38.50
CA ALA A 69 27.07 2.90 -37.15
C ALA A 69 26.41 1.68 -36.45
N SER A 70 26.95 0.48 -36.68
CA SER A 70 26.71 -0.70 -35.82
C SER A 70 27.18 -0.45 -34.37
N PRO A 71 26.65 -1.11 -33.32
CA PRO A 71 27.20 -1.05 -31.96
C PRO A 71 28.72 -1.23 -31.91
N LEU A 72 29.28 -1.95 -32.89
CA LEU A 72 30.72 -2.11 -33.12
C LEU A 72 31.52 -0.80 -33.13
N HIS A 73 30.90 0.36 -33.38
CA HIS A 73 31.61 1.64 -33.33
C HIS A 73 32.04 2.03 -31.92
N TYR A 74 31.36 1.53 -30.88
CA TYR A 74 31.76 1.68 -29.48
C TYR A 74 32.98 0.85 -29.11
N ALA A 75 33.47 -0.02 -29.99
CA ALA A 75 34.69 -0.74 -29.75
C ALA A 75 35.89 0.21 -29.64
N GLU A 76 36.45 0.23 -28.45
CA GLU A 76 37.78 0.73 -28.16
C GLU A 76 38.83 -0.26 -28.69
N GLY A 77 40.09 0.17 -28.70
CA GLY A 77 41.20 -0.67 -29.16
C GLY A 77 41.43 -1.93 -28.32
N THR A 78 42.53 -2.62 -28.57
CA THR A 78 42.85 -3.89 -27.88
C THR A 78 43.58 -3.71 -26.55
N ASN A 79 43.84 -2.48 -26.13
CA ASN A 79 44.63 -2.14 -24.94
C ASN A 79 43.81 -1.28 -23.98
N TRP A 80 44.11 -1.36 -22.68
CA TRP A 80 43.58 -0.42 -21.71
C TRP A 80 43.92 1.01 -22.13
N LEU A 81 42.94 1.91 -22.07
CA LEU A 81 43.20 3.31 -22.34
C LEU A 81 44.10 3.89 -21.24
N SER A 82 45.30 4.33 -21.62
CA SER A 82 46.23 5.04 -20.72
C SER A 82 45.84 6.49 -20.48
N SER A 83 44.93 7.01 -21.31
CA SER A 83 44.39 8.38 -21.23
C SER A 83 42.95 8.36 -21.74
N ASN A 84 42.06 9.05 -21.05
CA ASN A 84 40.69 9.28 -21.50
C ASN A 84 40.64 10.61 -22.26
N PRO A 85 40.83 10.62 -23.60
CA PRO A 85 40.93 11.87 -24.35
C PRO A 85 39.62 12.64 -24.27
N THR A 86 39.68 13.92 -23.89
CA THR A 86 38.51 14.79 -23.88
C THR A 86 37.91 14.85 -25.30
N PRO A 87 36.61 14.58 -25.47
CA PRO A 87 35.97 14.64 -26.77
C PRO A 87 36.02 16.08 -27.32
N GLN A 88 36.25 16.22 -28.62
CA GLN A 88 36.27 17.54 -29.26
C GLN A 88 34.93 18.29 -29.17
N THR A 89 33.83 17.55 -29.03
CA THR A 89 32.48 18.11 -28.90
C THR A 89 31.85 17.60 -27.62
N MET A 90 31.42 18.53 -26.76
CA MET A 90 30.66 18.21 -25.56
C MET A 90 29.18 18.09 -25.93
N CYS A 91 28.63 16.87 -25.84
CA CYS A 91 27.28 16.57 -26.30
C CYS A 91 26.19 16.95 -25.28
N ASP A 92 26.55 17.39 -24.07
CA ASP A 92 25.61 17.95 -23.10
C ASP A 92 25.08 19.32 -23.51
N THR A 93 25.85 20.08 -24.30
CA THR A 93 25.55 21.46 -24.68
C THR A 93 25.41 21.67 -26.19
N ASN A 94 25.83 20.71 -27.00
CA ASN A 94 25.81 20.80 -28.47
C ASN A 94 25.15 19.58 -29.09
N GLN A 95 24.55 19.74 -30.27
CA GLN A 95 24.06 18.59 -31.04
C GLN A 95 25.24 17.80 -31.60
N CYS A 96 25.31 16.51 -31.23
CA CYS A 96 26.35 15.60 -31.68
C CYS A 96 25.82 14.61 -32.72
N ASN A 97 26.64 14.28 -33.71
CA ASN A 97 26.42 13.08 -34.53
C ASN A 97 26.76 11.82 -33.71
N GLN A 98 26.38 10.63 -34.19
CA GLN A 98 26.53 9.39 -33.41
C GLN A 98 27.99 9.05 -33.05
N ILE A 99 28.97 9.40 -33.91
CA ILE A 99 30.40 9.17 -33.65
C ILE A 99 30.91 10.11 -32.55
N GLN A 100 30.48 11.38 -32.57
CA GLN A 100 30.75 12.35 -31.51
C GLN A 100 30.09 11.94 -30.20
N GLN A 101 28.84 11.50 -30.26
CA GLN A 101 28.08 11.01 -29.11
C GLN A 101 28.76 9.79 -28.47
N ARG A 102 29.24 8.85 -29.28
CA ARG A 102 30.02 7.70 -28.80
C ARG A 102 31.28 8.14 -28.05
N ASN A 103 32.09 9.02 -28.63
CA ASN A 103 33.32 9.50 -27.99
C ASN A 103 33.01 10.19 -26.66
N TYR A 104 31.90 10.94 -26.62
CA TYR A 104 31.41 11.59 -25.43
C TYR A 104 30.93 10.61 -24.35
N ASP A 105 30.18 9.58 -24.73
CA ASP A 105 29.68 8.54 -23.83
C ASP A 105 30.81 7.70 -23.24
N LEU A 106 31.79 7.29 -24.06
CA LEU A 106 33.00 6.60 -23.59
C LEU A 106 33.77 7.49 -22.61
N PHE A 107 33.95 8.77 -22.94
CA PHE A 107 34.63 9.72 -22.06
C PHE A 107 33.92 9.84 -20.70
N LYS A 108 32.61 10.05 -20.70
CA LYS A 108 31.81 10.17 -19.48
C LYS A 108 31.77 8.88 -18.67
N TRP A 109 31.75 7.73 -19.33
CA TRP A 109 31.81 6.44 -18.65
C TRP A 109 33.16 6.23 -17.96
N HIS A 110 34.28 6.52 -18.62
CA HIS A 110 35.61 6.46 -18.01
C HIS A 110 35.78 7.44 -16.84
N GLU A 111 35.22 8.66 -16.95
CA GLU A 111 35.15 9.59 -15.81
C GLU A 111 34.36 8.97 -14.64
N TYR A 112 33.20 8.37 -14.92
CA TYR A 112 32.40 7.70 -13.92
C TYR A 112 33.15 6.54 -13.25
N LEU A 113 33.83 5.69 -14.01
CA LEU A 113 34.67 4.62 -13.48
C LEU A 113 35.75 5.15 -12.54
N ALA A 114 36.38 6.28 -12.86
CA ALA A 114 37.38 6.91 -11.98
C ALA A 114 36.77 7.46 -10.67
N THR A 115 35.48 7.78 -10.64
CA THR A 115 34.79 8.20 -9.40
C THR A 115 34.46 7.03 -8.48
N LEU A 116 34.32 5.82 -9.04
CA LEU A 116 34.15 4.60 -8.26
C LEU A 116 35.50 4.34 -7.59
N LYS A 117 35.62 4.65 -6.29
CA LYS A 117 36.83 4.47 -5.47
C LYS A 117 37.19 2.99 -5.27
N ILE A 118 37.34 2.26 -6.36
CA ILE A 118 37.66 0.84 -6.47
C ILE A 118 39.12 0.77 -6.94
N ASN A 119 39.93 0.00 -6.23
CA ASN A 119 41.36 -0.07 -6.49
C ASN A 119 41.63 -0.68 -7.88
N SER A 120 42.38 0.07 -8.69
CA SER A 120 42.78 -0.30 -10.06
C SER A 120 41.62 -0.82 -10.91
N LEU A 121 40.45 -0.19 -10.79
CA LEU A 121 39.33 -0.46 -11.68
C LEU A 121 39.67 0.03 -13.10
N GLN A 122 39.56 -0.87 -14.06
CA GLN A 122 39.72 -0.60 -15.47
C GLN A 122 38.49 -1.13 -16.22
N GLY A 123 38.01 -0.34 -17.17
CA GLY A 123 36.92 -0.69 -18.06
C GLY A 123 37.33 -0.51 -19.50
N ILE A 124 36.77 -1.32 -20.39
CA ILE A 124 36.89 -1.16 -21.83
C ILE A 124 35.67 -1.78 -22.51
N VAL A 125 35.24 -1.16 -23.60
CA VAL A 125 34.30 -1.73 -24.55
C VAL A 125 35.12 -2.21 -25.74
N CYS A 126 35.12 -3.50 -26.07
CA CYS A 126 35.95 -3.98 -27.18
C CYS A 126 35.31 -5.17 -27.91
N LEU A 127 35.87 -5.48 -29.07
CA LEU A 127 35.43 -6.61 -29.89
C LEU A 127 36.12 -7.90 -29.48
N ASP A 128 35.33 -8.97 -29.43
CA ASP A 128 35.79 -10.32 -29.13
C ASP A 128 35.03 -11.35 -29.98
N GLY A 129 35.54 -12.59 -29.99
CA GLY A 129 34.88 -13.72 -30.62
C GLY A 129 33.72 -14.26 -29.78
N ASN A 130 33.16 -15.41 -30.16
CA ASN A 130 32.08 -16.07 -29.42
C ASN A 130 32.47 -16.55 -28.01
N SER A 131 33.77 -16.54 -27.69
CA SER A 131 34.29 -16.87 -26.37
C SER A 131 35.20 -15.71 -25.91
N PRO A 132 34.67 -14.74 -25.14
CA PRO A 132 35.43 -13.54 -24.80
C PRO A 132 36.62 -13.86 -23.89
N GLY A 133 37.78 -13.28 -24.20
CA GLY A 133 38.98 -13.40 -23.38
C GLY A 133 38.78 -12.80 -21.99
N ILE A 134 39.23 -13.49 -20.94
CA ILE A 134 39.13 -13.00 -19.55
C ILE A 134 40.04 -11.79 -19.36
N PRO A 135 39.55 -10.61 -18.96
CA PRO A 135 40.39 -9.44 -18.77
C PRO A 135 41.28 -9.59 -17.53
N THR A 136 42.47 -9.01 -17.59
CA THR A 136 43.45 -8.94 -16.51
C THR A 136 43.88 -7.50 -16.30
N GLN A 137 44.45 -7.17 -15.14
CA GLN A 137 44.97 -5.83 -14.84
C GLN A 137 46.02 -5.32 -15.85
N ASN A 138 46.68 -6.22 -16.59
CA ASN A 138 47.71 -5.86 -17.56
C ASN A 138 47.21 -5.89 -19.00
N SER A 139 46.10 -6.58 -19.28
CA SER A 139 45.56 -6.72 -20.63
C SER A 139 44.05 -7.00 -20.60
N PRO A 140 43.24 -6.29 -21.41
CA PRO A 140 41.81 -6.56 -21.53
C PRO A 140 41.49 -7.82 -22.35
N ASN A 141 42.50 -8.39 -23.03
CA ASN A 141 42.40 -9.61 -23.83
C ASN A 141 41.24 -9.55 -24.86
N CYS A 142 41.16 -8.44 -25.60
CA CYS A 142 40.21 -8.27 -26.70
C CYS A 142 40.77 -8.93 -27.97
N SER A 143 40.07 -9.96 -28.50
CA SER A 143 40.57 -10.74 -29.64
C SER A 143 40.24 -10.14 -31.02
N GLY A 144 39.42 -9.09 -31.09
CA GLY A 144 39.09 -8.41 -32.35
C GLY A 144 38.03 -9.09 -33.21
N GLY A 145 37.05 -9.77 -32.59
CA GLY A 145 35.96 -10.46 -33.29
C GLY A 145 34.81 -9.55 -33.75
N SER A 146 33.61 -10.12 -33.94
CA SER A 146 32.41 -9.40 -34.38
C SER A 146 31.42 -9.08 -33.25
N ASN A 147 31.69 -9.54 -32.03
CA ASN A 147 30.78 -9.35 -30.91
C ASN A 147 31.34 -8.27 -29.98
N LEU A 148 30.49 -7.34 -29.56
CA LEU A 148 30.87 -6.26 -28.67
C LEU A 148 30.70 -6.69 -27.21
N TYR A 149 31.73 -6.46 -26.39
CA TYR A 149 31.71 -6.77 -24.96
C TYR A 149 32.14 -5.56 -24.14
N ILE A 150 31.49 -5.38 -23.00
CA ILE A 150 31.95 -4.47 -21.95
C ILE A 150 32.73 -5.32 -20.94
N LYS A 151 34.01 -5.01 -20.76
CA LYS A 151 34.90 -5.72 -19.84
C LYS A 151 35.35 -4.78 -18.73
N LEU A 152 35.22 -5.23 -17.49
CA LEU A 152 35.70 -4.53 -16.31
C LEU A 152 36.60 -5.46 -15.50
N VAL A 153 37.68 -4.93 -14.94
CA VAL A 153 38.59 -5.64 -14.05
C VAL A 153 39.04 -4.73 -12.92
N TRP A 154 39.23 -5.26 -11.72
CA TRP A 154 39.75 -4.50 -10.58
C TRP A 154 40.80 -5.28 -9.79
N ALA A 155 41.65 -4.55 -9.08
CA ALA A 155 42.62 -5.16 -8.18
C ALA A 155 41.92 -5.60 -6.90
N HIS A 156 42.30 -6.79 -6.43
CA HIS A 156 41.79 -7.34 -5.18
C HIS A 156 42.84 -7.19 -4.09
N ASN A 157 42.53 -6.47 -3.00
CA ASN A 157 43.44 -6.30 -1.87
C ASN A 157 43.19 -7.30 -0.72
N LEU A 158 42.31 -8.30 -0.88
CA LEU A 158 41.82 -9.11 0.24
C LEU A 158 42.06 -10.63 0.17
N ALA A 159 42.77 -11.15 -0.82
CA ALA A 159 43.05 -12.59 -0.88
C ALA A 159 44.46 -12.90 -1.41
N LEU A 160 45.46 -12.87 -0.50
CA LEU A 160 46.64 -13.72 -0.66
C LEU A 160 46.40 -15.13 -0.08
N VAL A 161 45.24 -15.38 0.52
CA VAL A 161 44.89 -16.67 1.12
C VAL A 161 43.38 -16.85 1.02
N GLU A 162 42.89 -17.44 -0.06
CA GLU A 162 41.76 -18.39 -0.07
C GLU A 162 41.44 -18.81 -1.50
N SER A 163 41.60 -20.12 -1.73
CA SER A 163 41.29 -20.86 -2.95
C SER A 163 39.76 -20.90 -3.20
N GLY A 164 39.15 -19.75 -3.47
CA GLY A 164 37.77 -19.62 -3.90
C GLY A 164 37.69 -18.85 -5.20
N ASN A 165 36.77 -19.24 -6.09
CA ASN A 165 36.48 -18.65 -7.41
C ASN A 165 35.99 -17.18 -7.34
N VAL A 166 36.75 -16.28 -6.73
CA VAL A 166 36.42 -14.86 -6.64
C VAL A 166 36.79 -14.22 -7.97
N ARG A 167 35.81 -14.04 -8.84
CA ARG A 167 36.00 -13.30 -10.10
C ARG A 167 36.17 -11.81 -9.77
N ASN A 168 37.34 -11.27 -10.11
CA ASN A 168 37.67 -9.84 -10.02
C ASN A 168 37.46 -9.11 -11.35
N TYR A 169 36.56 -9.67 -12.17
CA TYR A 169 36.23 -9.17 -13.48
C TYR A 169 34.74 -9.37 -13.78
N LEU A 170 34.23 -8.54 -14.69
CA LEU A 170 32.89 -8.62 -15.24
C LEU A 170 32.98 -8.53 -16.77
N ILE A 171 32.28 -9.41 -17.47
CA ILE A 171 32.16 -9.39 -18.93
C ILE A 171 30.66 -9.35 -19.24
N VAL A 172 30.23 -8.31 -19.94
CA VAL A 172 28.84 -8.15 -20.37
C VAL A 172 28.80 -8.17 -21.89
N PRO A 173 28.11 -9.15 -22.52
CA PRO A 173 27.86 -9.12 -23.94
C PRO A 173 26.89 -7.99 -24.27
N VAL A 174 27.21 -7.22 -25.32
CA VAL A 174 26.27 -6.28 -25.92
C VAL A 174 25.59 -7.03 -27.07
N ASN A 175 24.41 -7.57 -26.81
CA ASN A 175 23.66 -8.29 -27.82
C ASN A 175 23.19 -7.33 -28.90
N GLU A 176 23.34 -7.72 -30.17
CA GLU A 176 22.72 -7.01 -31.28
C GLU A 176 21.18 -7.18 -31.29
N GLU A 177 20.62 -8.05 -30.46
CA GLU A 177 19.18 -8.13 -30.27
C GLU A 177 18.83 -7.59 -28.88
N ILE A 178 18.31 -6.37 -28.86
CA ILE A 178 17.49 -5.95 -27.73
C ILE A 178 16.20 -6.75 -27.88
N SER A 179 16.05 -7.85 -27.15
CA SER A 179 14.73 -8.47 -26.92
C SER A 179 13.93 -7.61 -25.94
N MET A 180 13.75 -6.34 -26.29
CA MET A 180 12.55 -5.58 -26.01
C MET A 180 11.99 -5.28 -27.39
N ALA A 181 11.26 -6.24 -27.94
CA ALA A 181 10.54 -6.05 -29.17
C ALA A 181 9.48 -4.96 -28.94
N LEU A 182 9.79 -3.72 -29.32
CA LEU A 182 8.78 -2.81 -29.85
C LEU A 182 8.41 -3.36 -31.23
N ALA A 183 7.65 -4.45 -31.26
CA ALA A 183 7.09 -4.97 -32.48
C ALA A 183 6.00 -4.00 -32.94
N ALA A 184 6.27 -3.29 -34.02
CA ALA A 184 5.17 -2.91 -34.89
C ALA A 184 4.88 -4.06 -35.82
N VAL A 185 3.65 -4.55 -35.74
CA VAL A 185 3.10 -5.31 -36.84
C VAL A 185 2.65 -4.27 -37.87
N ASP A 186 3.43 -4.07 -38.93
CA ASP A 186 2.86 -3.52 -40.15
C ASP A 186 1.87 -4.56 -40.69
N ASN A 187 0.68 -4.10 -41.07
CA ASN A 187 -0.40 -4.94 -41.54
C ASN A 187 -0.05 -5.44 -42.96
N GLN A 188 0.76 -6.49 -43.03
CA GLN A 188 0.98 -7.24 -44.25
C GLN A 188 0.56 -8.69 -44.00
N VAL A 189 -0.52 -9.05 -44.68
CA VAL A 189 -0.95 -10.41 -44.95
C VAL A 189 0.25 -11.19 -45.49
N ASN A 190 0.94 -11.98 -44.65
CA ASN A 190 1.74 -13.18 -44.95
C ASN A 190 2.81 -13.46 -43.86
N ASN A 191 2.61 -14.48 -43.03
CA ASN A 191 3.57 -15.24 -42.21
C ASN A 191 5.06 -14.78 -42.19
N THR A 192 5.38 -13.61 -41.64
CA THR A 192 6.77 -13.22 -41.31
C THR A 192 6.86 -12.73 -39.86
N PRO A 193 7.88 -13.15 -39.09
CA PRO A 193 8.09 -12.67 -37.73
C PRO A 193 8.37 -11.16 -37.73
N ALA A 194 7.85 -10.46 -36.71
CA ALA A 194 7.80 -9.01 -36.63
C ALA A 194 9.20 -8.35 -36.67
N TYR A 195 9.39 -7.38 -37.58
CA TYR A 195 10.57 -6.52 -37.66
C TYR A 195 10.26 -5.07 -37.24
N SER A 196 11.26 -4.43 -36.64
CA SER A 196 11.36 -3.05 -36.11
C SER A 196 10.89 -1.94 -37.07
N LEU A 197 10.27 -0.88 -36.52
CA LEU A 197 9.81 0.32 -37.26
C LEU A 197 10.93 1.22 -37.79
N ASP A 198 10.65 1.82 -38.95
CA ASP A 198 11.38 2.89 -39.64
C ASP A 198 11.04 4.30 -39.06
N PRO A 199 12.01 5.07 -38.55
CA PRO A 199 11.79 6.39 -37.96
C PRO A 199 11.46 7.51 -38.97
N THR A 200 11.66 7.31 -40.28
CA THR A 200 11.40 8.35 -41.29
C THR A 200 9.91 8.65 -41.48
N LYS A 201 9.03 7.83 -40.90
CA LYS A 201 7.57 8.05 -40.88
C LYS A 201 7.07 8.76 -39.60
N MET A 202 7.95 9.20 -38.69
CA MET A 202 7.57 9.80 -37.39
C MET A 202 7.33 11.32 -37.39
N SER A 203 7.37 12.03 -38.52
CA SER A 203 7.22 13.49 -38.55
C SER A 203 5.77 14.02 -38.41
N GLY A 204 4.84 13.24 -37.85
CA GLY A 204 3.41 13.61 -37.74
C GLY A 204 2.72 13.29 -36.41
N PHE A 205 3.43 12.81 -35.40
CA PHE A 205 2.83 12.17 -34.21
C PHE A 205 2.30 13.11 -33.10
N TRP A 206 2.24 14.43 -33.33
CA TRP A 206 1.64 15.39 -32.40
C TRP A 206 0.39 16.08 -32.99
N SER A 207 -0.37 15.40 -33.85
CA SER A 207 -1.70 15.89 -34.21
C SER A 207 -2.72 15.47 -33.15
N THR A 208 -3.56 16.41 -32.72
CA THR A 208 -4.69 16.24 -31.80
C THR A 208 -5.82 15.37 -32.35
N SER A 209 -5.58 14.60 -33.41
CA SER A 209 -6.55 13.74 -34.07
C SER A 209 -6.35 12.29 -33.61
N TRP A 210 -7.39 11.73 -33.01
CA TRP A 210 -7.47 10.40 -32.42
C TRP A 210 -7.33 9.23 -33.44
N TRP A 211 -6.82 9.47 -34.65
CA TRP A 211 -6.87 8.52 -35.77
C TRP A 211 -5.65 8.61 -36.72
N ALA A 212 -4.42 8.40 -36.23
CA ALA A 212 -3.23 8.13 -37.06
C ALA A 212 -2.19 7.27 -36.30
N PRO A 213 -1.35 6.47 -36.98
CA PRO A 213 -1.19 5.04 -36.71
C PRO A 213 -0.20 4.76 -35.58
N MET A 214 -0.72 4.46 -34.39
CA MET A 214 0.06 3.74 -33.37
C MET A 214 0.02 2.23 -33.69
N ASN A 215 0.94 1.42 -33.15
CA ASN A 215 0.99 -0.03 -33.40
C ASN A 215 -0.31 -0.74 -33.00
N TYR A 216 -1.25 -0.83 -33.93
CA TYR A 216 -2.52 -1.52 -33.75
C TYR A 216 -2.35 -3.00 -34.05
N CYS A 217 -2.62 -3.85 -33.07
CA CYS A 217 -2.94 -5.25 -33.34
C CYS A 217 -4.38 -5.33 -33.84
N SER A 218 -4.56 -4.92 -35.09
CA SER A 218 -5.85 -4.88 -35.77
C SER A 218 -5.83 -5.83 -36.98
N GLY A 219 -6.72 -6.82 -36.95
CA GLY A 219 -6.90 -7.81 -38.02
C GLY A 219 -7.45 -9.13 -37.50
N SER A 220 -8.20 -9.84 -38.34
CA SER A 220 -8.68 -11.17 -38.01
C SER A 220 -7.52 -12.18 -38.03
N ASN A 221 -7.34 -12.94 -36.94
CA ASN A 221 -6.29 -13.95 -36.77
C ASN A 221 -4.85 -13.41 -36.65
N VAL A 222 -4.67 -12.24 -36.03
CA VAL A 222 -3.34 -11.72 -35.70
C VAL A 222 -2.93 -12.15 -34.29
N ASP A 223 -1.77 -12.80 -34.16
CA ASP A 223 -1.13 -13.10 -32.89
C ASP A 223 -0.03 -12.07 -32.60
N CYS A 224 -0.28 -11.25 -31.59
CA CYS A 224 0.58 -10.21 -31.04
C CYS A 224 1.05 -10.54 -29.62
N SER A 225 1.11 -11.82 -29.26
CA SER A 225 1.56 -12.25 -27.95
C SER A 225 3.02 -11.83 -27.70
N ASN A 226 3.38 -11.61 -26.43
CA ASN A 226 4.72 -11.23 -25.96
C ASN A 226 5.31 -9.97 -26.62
N SER A 227 4.47 -9.01 -26.99
CA SER A 227 4.87 -7.79 -27.72
C SER A 227 4.56 -6.50 -26.93
N ALA A 228 5.21 -5.39 -27.28
CA ALA A 228 4.81 -4.07 -26.82
C ALA A 228 3.86 -3.41 -27.84
N ILE A 229 2.62 -3.13 -27.41
CA ILE A 229 1.52 -2.62 -28.26
C ILE A 229 1.21 -1.18 -27.85
N PHE A 230 1.09 -0.27 -28.83
CA PHE A 230 0.65 1.11 -28.61
C PHE A 230 -0.66 1.32 -29.36
N GLY A 231 -1.77 1.46 -28.65
CA GLY A 231 -3.10 1.50 -29.23
C GLY A 231 -3.94 0.30 -28.81
N THR A 232 -4.86 -0.13 -29.67
CA THR A 232 -5.81 -1.19 -29.34
C THR A 232 -5.34 -2.57 -29.76
N CYS A 233 -5.49 -3.54 -28.86
CA CYS A 233 -5.44 -4.95 -29.18
C CYS A 233 -6.87 -5.42 -29.52
N GLY A 234 -7.07 -5.88 -30.75
CA GLY A 234 -8.30 -6.55 -31.18
C GLY A 234 -9.41 -5.59 -31.60
N THR A 235 -9.44 -5.21 -32.88
CA THR A 235 -10.55 -4.43 -33.46
C THR A 235 -11.50 -5.28 -34.31
N SER A 236 -11.08 -6.44 -34.82
CA SER A 236 -11.93 -7.38 -35.58
C SER A 236 -11.31 -8.78 -35.67
N GLY A 237 -12.04 -9.83 -35.27
CA GLY A 237 -11.63 -11.25 -35.35
C GLY A 237 -11.04 -11.86 -34.06
N SER A 238 -10.61 -13.13 -34.12
CA SER A 238 -9.92 -13.84 -33.02
C SER A 238 -8.42 -13.59 -33.08
N GLY A 239 -7.89 -12.79 -32.15
CA GLY A 239 -6.45 -12.49 -32.02
C GLY A 239 -5.98 -12.73 -30.59
N SER A 240 -4.67 -12.86 -30.42
CA SER A 240 -4.05 -13.03 -29.10
C SER A 240 -3.05 -11.91 -28.86
N CYS A 241 -3.10 -11.28 -27.69
CA CYS A 241 -2.10 -10.34 -27.17
C CYS A 241 -1.62 -10.82 -25.80
N ALA A 242 -1.55 -12.14 -25.62
CA ALA A 242 -1.18 -12.73 -24.35
C ALA A 242 0.30 -12.46 -24.01
N GLY A 243 0.62 -12.18 -22.76
CA GLY A 243 2.01 -11.90 -22.35
C GLY A 243 2.54 -10.53 -22.80
N SER A 244 1.70 -9.67 -23.39
CA SER A 244 2.10 -8.40 -23.98
C SER A 244 2.04 -7.22 -23.00
N VAL A 245 2.76 -6.14 -23.31
CA VAL A 245 2.61 -4.84 -22.64
C VAL A 245 1.83 -3.92 -23.57
N ILE A 246 0.69 -3.42 -23.11
CA ILE A 246 -0.27 -2.67 -23.93
C ILE A 246 -0.42 -1.25 -23.38
N PHE A 247 -0.02 -0.26 -24.17
CA PHE A 247 -0.29 1.16 -23.92
C PHE A 247 -1.53 1.56 -24.72
N GLY A 248 -2.70 1.31 -24.14
CA GLY A 248 -3.98 1.45 -24.81
C GLY A 248 -4.97 0.41 -24.29
N ALA A 249 -5.85 -0.12 -25.16
CA ALA A 249 -6.97 -0.92 -24.70
C ALA A 249 -7.05 -2.29 -25.38
N CYS A 250 -7.49 -3.29 -24.63
CA CYS A 250 -7.84 -4.62 -25.12
C CYS A 250 -9.36 -4.71 -25.23
N TYR A 251 -9.88 -4.96 -26.43
CA TYR A 251 -11.32 -5.00 -26.70
C TYR A 251 -11.74 -6.37 -27.24
N ASN A 252 -13.04 -6.70 -27.10
CA ASN A 252 -13.73 -7.82 -27.77
C ASN A 252 -13.55 -9.21 -27.12
N SER A 253 -14.63 -9.99 -27.07
CA SER A 253 -14.73 -11.28 -26.34
C SER A 253 -13.98 -12.41 -27.01
N SER A 254 -13.60 -12.23 -28.27
CA SER A 254 -12.76 -13.16 -29.01
C SER A 254 -11.25 -12.93 -28.78
N GLN A 255 -10.86 -11.94 -27.97
CA GLN A 255 -9.47 -11.54 -27.79
C GLN A 255 -8.90 -12.05 -26.46
N ASN A 256 -7.68 -12.56 -26.53
CA ASN A 256 -6.94 -13.05 -25.39
C ASN A 256 -5.79 -12.11 -25.01
N CYS A 257 -5.98 -11.31 -23.97
CA CYS A 257 -4.98 -10.43 -23.35
C CYS A 257 -4.56 -10.95 -21.97
N SER A 258 -4.55 -12.28 -21.80
CA SER A 258 -4.09 -12.90 -20.55
C SER A 258 -2.59 -12.70 -20.33
N ASN A 259 -2.17 -12.68 -19.07
CA ASN A 259 -0.78 -12.46 -18.67
C ASN A 259 -0.19 -11.12 -19.17
N ALA A 260 -1.03 -10.14 -19.48
CA ALA A 260 -0.62 -8.87 -20.04
C ALA A 260 -0.45 -7.78 -18.98
N VAL A 261 0.33 -6.75 -19.29
CA VAL A 261 0.33 -5.48 -18.55
C VAL A 261 -0.34 -4.43 -19.40
N ILE A 262 -1.44 -3.86 -18.93
CA ILE A 262 -2.32 -2.97 -19.71
C ILE A 262 -2.38 -1.59 -19.04
N TYR A 263 -1.88 -0.58 -19.75
CA TYR A 263 -2.06 0.83 -19.42
C TYR A 263 -3.23 1.39 -20.22
N GLY A 264 -4.45 1.12 -19.75
CA GLY A 264 -5.70 1.52 -20.38
C GLY A 264 -6.83 0.53 -20.06
N GLN A 265 -7.76 0.32 -20.99
CA GLN A 265 -9.00 -0.42 -20.73
C GLN A 265 -8.92 -1.88 -21.17
N CYS A 266 -9.55 -2.78 -20.42
CA CYS A 266 -9.83 -4.16 -20.83
C CYS A 266 -11.34 -4.35 -20.91
N ASP A 267 -11.89 -4.31 -22.12
CA ASP A 267 -13.33 -4.23 -22.35
C ASP A 267 -13.84 -5.41 -23.18
N SER A 268 -14.71 -6.19 -22.56
CA SER A 268 -15.30 -7.42 -23.06
C SER A 268 -14.28 -8.45 -23.53
N ALA A 269 -13.05 -8.49 -22.99
CA ALA A 269 -11.97 -9.39 -23.41
C ALA A 269 -11.55 -10.37 -22.31
N ASN A 270 -10.64 -11.31 -22.61
CA ASN A 270 -10.01 -12.14 -21.60
C ASN A 270 -8.70 -11.49 -21.13
N CYS A 271 -8.69 -10.94 -19.91
CA CYS A 271 -7.54 -10.34 -19.25
C CYS A 271 -7.17 -11.09 -17.96
N ASN A 272 -7.30 -12.41 -17.98
CA ASN A 272 -6.93 -13.24 -16.83
C ASN A 272 -5.43 -13.16 -16.55
N ASN A 273 -5.06 -13.19 -15.27
CA ASN A 273 -3.67 -13.10 -14.80
C ASN A 273 -2.91 -11.83 -15.29
N SER A 274 -3.65 -10.76 -15.56
CA SER A 274 -3.10 -9.51 -16.11
C SER A 274 -3.03 -8.40 -15.05
N PHE A 275 -2.16 -7.42 -15.29
CA PHE A 275 -2.10 -6.18 -14.52
C PHE A 275 -2.73 -5.05 -15.34
N VAL A 276 -3.77 -4.39 -14.83
CA VAL A 276 -4.53 -3.38 -15.58
C VAL A 276 -4.55 -2.06 -14.82
N LEU A 277 -3.95 -1.02 -15.40
CA LEU A 277 -4.13 0.36 -14.96
C LEU A 277 -5.22 1.01 -15.80
N GLY A 278 -6.45 0.86 -15.35
CA GLY A 278 -7.66 1.34 -16.02
C GLY A 278 -8.84 0.41 -15.73
N ASN A 279 -9.88 0.52 -16.56
CA ASN A 279 -11.12 -0.20 -16.31
C ASN A 279 -11.09 -1.59 -16.94
N CYS A 280 -11.67 -2.56 -16.25
CA CYS A 280 -11.99 -3.89 -16.76
C CYS A 280 -13.52 -4.02 -16.89
N ASN A 281 -14.10 -3.80 -18.08
CA ASN A 281 -15.55 -3.83 -18.27
C ASN A 281 -16.05 -5.03 -19.05
N GLY A 282 -16.98 -5.82 -18.50
CA GLY A 282 -17.55 -6.98 -19.20
C GLY A 282 -16.54 -8.08 -19.56
N SER A 283 -15.31 -7.99 -19.02
CA SER A 283 -14.18 -8.86 -19.31
C SER A 283 -14.04 -9.97 -18.27
N SER A 284 -13.34 -11.05 -18.61
CA SER A 284 -12.82 -12.00 -17.60
C SER A 284 -11.49 -11.45 -17.09
N CYS A 285 -11.44 -11.02 -15.85
CA CYS A 285 -10.24 -10.47 -15.19
C CYS A 285 -9.87 -11.34 -13.97
N GLN A 286 -9.98 -12.66 -14.11
CA GLN A 286 -9.65 -13.59 -13.02
C GLN A 286 -8.16 -13.55 -12.72
N ASP A 287 -7.79 -13.68 -11.44
CA ASP A 287 -6.39 -13.68 -10.99
C ASP A 287 -5.61 -12.40 -11.39
N ALA A 288 -6.33 -11.32 -11.68
CA ALA A 288 -5.75 -10.06 -12.14
C ALA A 288 -5.52 -9.06 -11.00
N VAL A 289 -4.81 -7.97 -11.31
CA VAL A 289 -4.78 -6.76 -10.49
C VAL A 289 -5.31 -5.61 -11.32
N VAL A 290 -6.34 -4.93 -10.83
CA VAL A 290 -7.03 -3.85 -11.56
C VAL A 290 -7.00 -2.57 -10.74
N TYR A 291 -6.45 -1.51 -11.32
CA TYR A 291 -6.49 -0.15 -10.78
C TYR A 291 -7.53 0.67 -11.57
N GLY A 292 -8.78 0.60 -11.15
CA GLY A 292 -9.92 1.16 -11.88
C GLY A 292 -11.23 0.43 -11.57
N GLN A 293 -12.22 0.58 -12.44
CA GLN A 293 -13.50 -0.12 -12.30
C GLN A 293 -13.44 -1.54 -12.85
N CYS A 294 -13.95 -2.54 -12.11
CA CYS A 294 -14.10 -3.93 -12.56
C CYS A 294 -15.58 -4.31 -12.61
N SER A 295 -16.16 -4.52 -13.79
CA SER A 295 -17.59 -4.85 -13.97
C SER A 295 -17.87 -6.25 -14.54
N GLY A 296 -16.84 -7.05 -14.81
CA GLY A 296 -16.94 -8.42 -15.34
C GLY A 296 -16.77 -9.52 -14.28
N ASN A 297 -16.06 -10.60 -14.62
CA ASN A 297 -15.68 -11.63 -13.64
C ASN A 297 -14.33 -11.25 -13.00
N CYS A 298 -14.36 -10.87 -11.73
CA CYS A 298 -13.22 -10.40 -10.96
C CYS A 298 -12.81 -11.44 -9.89
N SER A 299 -12.97 -12.74 -10.16
CA SER A 299 -12.64 -13.81 -9.19
C SER A 299 -11.14 -13.91 -8.94
N ARG A 300 -10.74 -14.02 -7.66
CA ARG A 300 -9.32 -14.04 -7.20
C ARG A 300 -8.52 -12.81 -7.62
N THR A 301 -9.20 -11.68 -7.82
CA THR A 301 -8.63 -10.43 -8.30
C THR A 301 -8.36 -9.48 -7.14
N VAL A 302 -7.40 -8.56 -7.31
CA VAL A 302 -7.27 -7.38 -6.46
C VAL A 302 -7.74 -6.15 -7.23
N VAL A 303 -8.71 -5.43 -6.69
CA VAL A 303 -9.31 -4.25 -7.33
C VAL A 303 -9.04 -3.02 -6.46
N ALA A 304 -8.28 -2.06 -6.97
CA ALA A 304 -8.16 -0.72 -6.40
C ALA A 304 -9.08 0.21 -7.17
N GLY A 305 -10.32 0.36 -6.67
CA GLY A 305 -11.41 1.04 -7.35
C GLY A 305 -12.76 0.40 -7.06
N ASN A 306 -13.71 0.54 -7.99
CA ASN A 306 -15.09 0.04 -7.81
C ASN A 306 -15.27 -1.34 -8.47
N CYS A 307 -15.79 -2.33 -7.72
CA CYS A 307 -16.19 -3.65 -8.26
C CYS A 307 -17.71 -3.68 -8.41
N THR A 308 -18.22 -3.77 -9.65
CA THR A 308 -19.67 -3.93 -9.92
C THR A 308 -19.99 -5.31 -10.51
N GLY A 309 -18.98 -6.15 -10.72
CA GLY A 309 -19.09 -7.48 -11.33
C GLY A 309 -19.24 -8.63 -10.33
N LEU A 310 -18.91 -9.85 -10.77
CA LEU A 310 -18.82 -11.02 -9.90
C LEU A 310 -17.46 -11.00 -9.17
N CYS A 311 -17.46 -10.77 -7.86
CA CYS A 311 -16.24 -10.73 -7.05
C CYS A 311 -16.23 -11.99 -6.13
N ASP A 312 -15.49 -13.05 -6.48
CA ASP A 312 -15.31 -14.26 -5.65
C ASP A 312 -13.85 -14.40 -5.20
N ASN A 313 -13.59 -14.56 -3.89
CA ASN A 313 -12.24 -14.55 -3.33
C ASN A 313 -11.42 -13.30 -3.72
N THR A 314 -12.09 -12.16 -3.85
CA THR A 314 -11.53 -10.90 -4.37
C THR A 314 -11.17 -9.97 -3.21
N ILE A 315 -10.14 -9.12 -3.39
CA ILE A 315 -9.85 -8.00 -2.48
C ILE A 315 -10.21 -6.70 -3.19
N VAL A 316 -11.04 -5.86 -2.57
CA VAL A 316 -11.49 -4.58 -3.14
C VAL A 316 -11.09 -3.43 -2.21
N TYR A 317 -10.38 -2.45 -2.75
CA TYR A 317 -10.12 -1.15 -2.12
C TYR A 317 -11.03 -0.11 -2.79
N GLY A 318 -12.22 0.12 -2.24
CA GLY A 318 -13.24 0.97 -2.83
C GLY A 318 -14.65 0.45 -2.60
N THR A 319 -15.55 0.64 -3.57
CA THR A 319 -16.96 0.24 -3.44
C THR A 319 -17.24 -1.08 -4.17
N CYS A 320 -17.82 -2.09 -3.47
CA CYS A 320 -18.36 -3.33 -4.08
C CYS A 320 -19.87 -3.19 -4.23
N SER A 321 -20.42 -3.18 -5.45
CA SER A 321 -21.87 -3.19 -5.71
C SER A 321 -22.35 -4.44 -6.47
N GLY A 322 -21.43 -5.26 -6.97
CA GLY A 322 -21.73 -6.56 -7.59
C GLY A 322 -21.77 -7.71 -6.58
N THR A 323 -22.03 -8.95 -7.00
CA THR A 323 -22.13 -10.07 -6.05
C THR A 323 -20.75 -10.41 -5.47
N CYS A 324 -20.56 -10.29 -4.14
CA CYS A 324 -19.27 -10.51 -3.49
C CYS A 324 -19.32 -11.80 -2.63
N THR A 325 -18.53 -12.84 -2.94
CA THR A 325 -18.42 -14.10 -2.16
C THR A 325 -17.01 -14.30 -1.64
N ASN A 326 -16.84 -14.71 -0.37
CA ASN A 326 -15.55 -14.95 0.29
C ASN A 326 -14.49 -13.83 0.06
N SER A 327 -14.95 -12.59 -0.10
CA SER A 327 -14.14 -11.47 -0.54
C SER A 327 -13.84 -10.52 0.62
N VAL A 328 -12.82 -9.68 0.48
CA VAL A 328 -12.49 -8.63 1.46
C VAL A 328 -12.70 -7.27 0.82
N VAL A 329 -13.47 -6.40 1.45
CA VAL A 329 -13.77 -5.05 0.95
C VAL A 329 -13.29 -4.02 1.96
N TYR A 330 -12.28 -3.23 1.58
CA TYR A 330 -11.85 -2.02 2.26
C TYR A 330 -12.63 -0.83 1.67
N GLY A 331 -13.78 -0.50 2.28
CA GLY A 331 -14.71 0.50 1.78
C GLY A 331 -16.17 0.09 2.01
N SER A 332 -17.06 0.51 1.11
CA SER A 332 -18.50 0.24 1.22
C SER A 332 -18.93 -0.90 0.31
N CYS A 333 -19.83 -1.76 0.79
CA CYS A 333 -20.37 -2.87 0.03
C CYS A 333 -21.88 -2.68 -0.12
N THR A 334 -22.36 -2.23 -1.26
CA THR A 334 -23.80 -1.98 -1.51
C THR A 334 -24.53 -3.15 -2.15
N ALA A 335 -23.83 -4.25 -2.39
CA ALA A 335 -24.35 -5.43 -3.04
C ALA A 335 -25.41 -6.15 -2.19
N SER A 336 -26.49 -6.57 -2.85
CA SER A 336 -27.61 -7.29 -2.22
C SER A 336 -27.34 -8.77 -1.93
N ASN A 337 -26.29 -9.35 -2.53
CA ASN A 337 -25.95 -10.77 -2.45
C ASN A 337 -24.48 -10.94 -2.04
N CYS A 338 -24.21 -10.80 -0.74
CA CYS A 338 -22.89 -11.06 -0.16
C CYS A 338 -22.93 -12.28 0.75
N SER A 339 -22.00 -13.22 0.53
CA SER A 339 -21.82 -14.42 1.37
C SER A 339 -20.36 -14.59 1.75
N GLY A 340 -20.04 -14.70 3.05
CA GLY A 340 -18.65 -14.87 3.51
C GLY A 340 -17.73 -13.66 3.28
N THR A 341 -18.30 -12.51 2.91
CA THR A 341 -17.53 -11.30 2.57
C THR A 341 -17.24 -10.45 3.83
N TYR A 342 -15.98 -10.06 4.02
CA TYR A 342 -15.51 -9.24 5.14
C TYR A 342 -15.40 -7.77 4.71
N VAL A 343 -16.15 -6.86 5.34
CA VAL A 343 -16.13 -5.42 5.03
C VAL A 343 -15.45 -4.62 6.15
N ILE A 344 -14.54 -3.73 5.78
CA ILE A 344 -13.76 -2.87 6.68
C ILE A 344 -13.97 -1.40 6.30
N GLY A 345 -14.47 -0.60 7.25
CA GLY A 345 -14.49 0.86 7.12
C GLY A 345 -15.68 1.48 6.36
N GLY A 346 -16.66 0.69 5.90
CA GLY A 346 -17.87 1.19 5.22
C GLY A 346 -19.16 0.45 5.60
N SER A 347 -20.26 0.75 4.89
CA SER A 347 -21.61 0.21 5.15
C SER A 347 -21.94 -1.03 4.29
N CYS A 348 -22.75 -1.96 4.83
CA CYS A 348 -23.33 -3.12 4.11
C CYS A 348 -24.87 -3.12 4.27
N PRO A 349 -25.68 -2.86 3.22
CA PRO A 349 -27.12 -2.67 3.33
C PRO A 349 -27.96 -3.95 3.36
N SER A 350 -27.51 -5.08 2.79
CA SER A 350 -28.28 -6.33 2.79
C SER A 350 -27.42 -7.53 2.41
N GLY A 351 -27.23 -8.46 3.34
CA GLY A 351 -26.49 -9.70 3.13
C GLY A 351 -25.67 -10.10 4.34
N THR A 352 -25.36 -11.39 4.46
CA THR A 352 -24.44 -11.98 5.45
C THR A 352 -22.99 -11.59 5.15
N CYS A 353 -22.72 -10.28 5.19
CA CYS A 353 -21.36 -9.72 5.24
C CYS A 353 -20.73 -10.13 6.59
N SER A 354 -19.90 -11.18 6.61
CA SER A 354 -19.14 -11.62 7.78
C SER A 354 -17.98 -10.66 8.07
N GLY A 355 -18.25 -9.36 8.30
CA GLY A 355 -17.32 -8.35 8.81
C GLY A 355 -17.78 -7.79 10.16
N ASN A 356 -17.21 -6.69 10.66
CA ASN A 356 -17.58 -6.08 11.96
C ASN A 356 -19.12 -5.91 12.16
N ALA A 357 -19.89 -5.81 11.07
CA ALA A 357 -21.36 -5.79 11.05
C ALA A 357 -22.03 -7.15 11.37
N SER A 358 -21.41 -8.30 11.05
CA SER A 358 -21.91 -9.64 11.39
C SER A 358 -21.67 -10.02 12.84
N LEU A 359 -20.59 -9.55 13.47
CA LEU A 359 -20.43 -9.70 14.92
C LEU A 359 -21.52 -8.92 15.66
N VAL A 360 -21.81 -7.70 15.19
CA VAL A 360 -22.92 -6.87 15.68
C VAL A 360 -24.27 -7.57 15.48
N ASN A 361 -24.59 -8.04 14.27
CA ASN A 361 -25.87 -8.72 14.01
C ASN A 361 -26.01 -10.07 14.73
N SER A 362 -24.91 -10.81 14.90
CA SER A 362 -24.87 -12.05 15.68
C SER A 362 -25.05 -11.75 17.18
N LEU A 363 -24.43 -10.69 17.71
CA LEU A 363 -24.63 -10.23 19.08
C LEU A 363 -26.06 -9.70 19.27
N THR A 364 -26.61 -8.96 18.31
CA THR A 364 -27.98 -8.43 18.35
C THR A 364 -29.04 -9.52 18.35
N SER A 365 -28.89 -10.54 17.52
CA SER A 365 -29.82 -11.68 17.45
C SER A 365 -29.68 -12.64 18.63
N THR A 366 -28.48 -12.82 19.17
CA THR A 366 -28.25 -13.74 20.31
C THR A 366 -28.57 -13.08 21.66
N LEU A 367 -28.36 -11.77 21.80
CA LEU A 367 -28.53 -11.02 23.06
C LEU A 367 -29.79 -10.13 23.08
N ASN A 368 -30.53 -10.04 21.97
CA ASN A 368 -31.74 -9.22 21.80
C ASN A 368 -31.50 -7.71 22.01
N VAL A 369 -30.34 -7.21 21.56
CA VAL A 369 -29.87 -5.82 21.74
C VAL A 369 -29.60 -5.14 20.39
N THR A 370 -30.21 -3.99 20.15
CA THR A 370 -29.92 -3.10 19.01
C THR A 370 -28.58 -2.41 19.24
N ILE A 371 -27.64 -2.54 18.29
CA ILE A 371 -26.35 -1.85 18.33
C ILE A 371 -26.32 -0.81 17.21
N THR A 372 -26.25 0.47 17.57
CA THR A 372 -26.18 1.59 16.60
C THR A 372 -24.81 2.24 16.70
N GLY A 373 -24.00 2.13 15.64
CA GLY A 373 -22.75 2.87 15.49
C GLY A 373 -22.98 4.14 14.65
N ASN A 374 -22.58 5.30 15.16
CA ASN A 374 -22.39 6.51 14.35
C ASN A 374 -20.88 6.69 14.12
N THR A 375 -20.49 7.23 12.96
CA THR A 375 -19.12 7.49 12.47
C THR A 375 -18.25 8.36 13.39
N ALA A 376 -18.73 8.71 14.59
CA ALA A 376 -17.98 9.37 15.64
C ALA A 376 -17.94 8.48 16.89
N ASN A 377 -17.11 7.43 16.86
CA ASN A 377 -16.59 6.63 18.00
C ASN A 377 -17.56 6.22 19.14
N ASN A 378 -18.87 6.26 18.92
CA ASN A 378 -19.86 5.97 19.95
C ASN A 378 -20.65 4.72 19.53
N LEU A 379 -20.53 3.68 20.34
CA LEU A 379 -21.31 2.45 20.25
C LEU A 379 -22.50 2.56 21.22
N LEU A 380 -23.73 2.61 20.71
CA LEU A 380 -24.93 2.48 21.53
C LEU A 380 -25.42 1.04 21.47
N ILE A 381 -25.70 0.42 22.63
CA ILE A 381 -26.31 -0.92 22.75
C ILE A 381 -27.59 -0.77 23.57
N SER A 382 -28.77 -1.04 23.00
CA SER A 382 -30.07 -0.97 23.69
C SER A 382 -30.85 -2.28 23.58
N LYS A 383 -31.46 -2.76 24.67
CA LYS A 383 -32.22 -4.02 24.68
C LYS A 383 -33.72 -3.75 24.50
N ASN A 384 -34.41 -4.56 23.72
CA ASN A 384 -35.84 -4.39 23.40
C ASN A 384 -36.83 -4.89 24.49
N THR A 385 -36.39 -5.05 25.74
CA THR A 385 -37.29 -5.50 26.85
C THR A 385 -37.05 -4.70 28.14
N PRO A 386 -38.09 -4.44 28.97
CA PRO A 386 -38.06 -3.35 29.95
C PRO A 386 -37.18 -3.57 31.20
N ASN A 387 -36.64 -4.75 31.45
CA ASN A 387 -35.97 -5.04 32.73
C ASN A 387 -34.67 -5.81 32.52
N ASN A 388 -33.52 -5.11 32.55
CA ASN A 388 -32.25 -5.50 33.17
C ASN A 388 -31.06 -4.75 32.52
N TYR A 389 -30.25 -4.17 33.40
CA TYR A 389 -29.15 -3.25 33.12
C TYR A 389 -27.85 -3.90 32.68
N LEU A 390 -27.16 -3.27 31.72
CA LEU A 390 -25.70 -3.10 31.65
C LEU A 390 -25.38 -2.07 30.55
N ILE A 391 -25.44 -0.78 30.90
CA ILE A 391 -24.75 0.26 30.14
C ILE A 391 -23.46 0.54 30.91
N ASP A 392 -22.42 -0.25 30.64
CA ASP A 392 -21.07 0.20 30.98
C ASP A 392 -20.54 0.97 29.78
N LYS A 393 -20.40 2.28 29.93
CA LYS A 393 -19.95 3.16 28.86
C LYS A 393 -18.52 3.58 29.17
N LEU A 394 -17.56 3.04 28.42
CA LEU A 394 -16.23 3.63 28.31
C LEU A 394 -16.37 4.88 27.42
N GLN A 395 -16.63 6.05 28.02
CA GLN A 395 -16.76 7.32 27.30
C GLN A 395 -15.61 8.25 27.71
N THR A 396 -14.56 8.32 26.89
CA THR A 396 -13.59 9.42 26.90
C THR A 396 -13.97 10.40 25.80
N GLY A 397 -14.76 11.43 26.13
CA GLY A 397 -15.09 12.48 25.17
C GLY A 397 -16.18 13.42 25.65
N ASN A 398 -15.79 14.68 25.89
CA ASN A 398 -16.64 15.85 26.06
C ASN A 398 -17.69 15.90 24.92
N GLN A 399 -18.96 15.62 25.19
CA GLN A 399 -20.14 16.39 24.74
C GLN A 399 -21.41 15.90 25.46
N ASN A 400 -22.26 16.88 25.74
CA ASN A 400 -23.51 16.89 26.50
C ASN A 400 -24.38 15.62 26.44
N GLY A 401 -24.53 14.97 27.60
CA GLY A 401 -25.80 14.49 28.15
C GLY A 401 -26.57 13.39 27.39
N MET A 402 -26.57 12.15 27.89
CA MET A 402 -27.65 11.21 27.54
C MET A 402 -28.97 11.71 28.13
N GLN A 403 -29.93 12.08 27.28
CA GLN A 403 -31.30 12.44 27.68
C GLN A 403 -32.19 11.21 27.61
N CYS A 404 -32.68 10.72 28.76
CA CYS A 404 -33.75 9.71 28.80
C CYS A 404 -35.06 10.38 28.39
N SER A 405 -35.69 9.95 27.29
CA SER A 405 -37.01 10.45 26.87
C SER A 405 -38.03 9.32 26.93
N GLY A 406 -38.85 9.30 27.98
CA GLY A 406 -40.04 8.45 28.08
C GLY A 406 -39.79 7.05 28.67
N ALA A 407 -40.42 6.82 29.83
CA ALA A 407 -40.60 5.56 30.57
C ALA A 407 -39.35 4.88 31.17
N ASP A 408 -39.06 5.24 32.43
CA ASP A 408 -38.16 4.61 33.41
C ASP A 408 -36.66 4.45 33.06
N CYS A 409 -35.84 5.29 33.71
CA CYS A 409 -34.38 5.13 33.77
C CYS A 409 -33.94 4.88 35.23
N SER A 410 -33.28 3.75 35.52
CA SER A 410 -32.89 3.34 36.89
C SER A 410 -31.42 2.93 36.99
N ASN A 411 -30.46 3.83 37.23
CA ASN A 411 -29.13 3.52 37.83
C ASN A 411 -28.19 4.74 37.77
N ARG A 412 -27.75 5.17 36.58
CA ARG A 412 -26.81 6.29 36.42
C ARG A 412 -27.11 7.07 35.13
N ILE A 413 -27.54 8.32 35.28
CA ILE A 413 -27.89 9.24 34.19
C ILE A 413 -26.75 10.25 34.04
N MET A 414 -26.02 10.17 32.93
CA MET A 414 -24.97 11.13 32.59
C MET A 414 -25.61 12.32 31.86
N GLY A 415 -26.23 13.22 32.63
CA GLY A 415 -27.01 14.38 32.14
C GLY A 415 -28.22 14.69 33.03
N GLN A 416 -29.17 15.45 32.50
CA GLN A 416 -30.45 15.76 33.17
C GLN A 416 -31.51 14.67 32.91
N CYS A 417 -32.32 14.36 33.92
CA CYS A 417 -33.58 13.64 33.72
C CYS A 417 -34.56 14.59 33.02
N THR A 418 -35.20 14.16 31.93
CA THR A 418 -36.05 15.05 31.13
C THR A 418 -37.37 15.37 31.82
N ASN A 419 -38.04 16.44 31.37
CA ASN A 419 -39.33 16.86 31.93
C ASN A 419 -40.38 15.75 31.83
N GLY A 420 -41.09 15.48 32.93
CA GLY A 420 -42.15 14.47 33.00
C GLY A 420 -41.69 13.00 33.04
N SER A 421 -40.38 12.74 33.10
CA SER A 421 -39.84 11.37 33.12
C SER A 421 -39.77 10.78 34.54
N THR A 422 -39.73 9.45 34.63
CA THR A 422 -39.45 8.71 35.88
C THR A 422 -38.00 8.23 35.89
N CYS A 423 -37.26 8.61 36.92
CA CYS A 423 -35.83 8.44 37.14
C CYS A 423 -35.54 7.98 38.59
N ASN A 424 -36.48 7.26 39.21
CA ASN A 424 -36.38 6.82 40.60
C ASN A 424 -35.16 5.89 40.82
N GLY A 425 -34.51 6.02 41.97
CA GLY A 425 -33.35 5.19 42.34
C GLY A 425 -32.05 5.49 41.58
N SER A 426 -32.01 6.55 40.77
CA SER A 426 -30.87 6.84 39.88
C SER A 426 -29.85 7.81 40.48
N ALA A 427 -28.58 7.67 40.09
CA ALA A 427 -27.56 8.70 40.22
C ALA A 427 -27.55 9.61 38.97
N ILE A 428 -28.02 10.85 39.12
CA ILE A 428 -28.19 11.86 38.07
C ILE A 428 -27.03 12.85 38.12
N ASN A 429 -26.23 12.92 37.05
CA ASN A 429 -25.16 13.91 36.90
C ASN A 429 -25.69 15.14 36.14
N GLY A 430 -26.60 15.87 36.78
CA GLY A 430 -27.38 16.97 36.22
C GLY A 430 -28.69 17.17 36.99
N ASP A 431 -29.62 17.93 36.42
CA ASP A 431 -30.91 18.23 37.07
C ASP A 431 -31.94 17.09 36.93
N CYS A 432 -32.84 16.99 37.90
CA CYS A 432 -34.13 16.33 37.70
C CYS A 432 -35.10 17.32 37.03
N GLY A 433 -35.58 17.01 35.82
CA GLY A 433 -36.39 17.91 35.00
C GLY A 433 -37.75 18.28 35.59
N ASN A 434 -38.44 19.26 34.99
CA ASN A 434 -39.74 19.73 35.47
C ASN A 434 -40.80 18.63 35.39
N ASN A 435 -41.64 18.50 36.42
CA ASN A 435 -42.66 17.44 36.56
C ASN A 435 -42.10 15.99 36.56
N ALA A 436 -40.78 15.80 36.69
CA ALA A 436 -40.17 14.47 36.72
C ALA A 436 -40.30 13.79 38.09
N GLN A 437 -40.21 12.46 38.12
CA GLN A 437 -40.16 11.65 39.34
C GLN A 437 -38.73 11.13 39.54
N CYS A 438 -38.02 11.62 40.56
CA CYS A 438 -36.63 11.27 40.89
C CYS A 438 -36.50 10.88 42.38
N GLN A 439 -37.39 10.01 42.85
CA GLN A 439 -37.41 9.55 44.24
C GLN A 439 -36.23 8.63 44.54
N SER A 440 -35.67 8.70 45.75
CA SER A 440 -34.52 7.87 46.16
C SER A 440 -33.31 7.99 45.24
N ALA A 441 -33.09 9.16 44.66
CA ALA A 441 -32.04 9.44 43.69
C ALA A 441 -30.84 10.17 44.34
N ILE A 442 -29.69 10.14 43.68
CA ILE A 442 -28.53 10.99 43.98
C ILE A 442 -28.40 11.99 42.83
N ILE A 443 -28.63 13.28 43.08
CA ILE A 443 -28.76 14.33 42.05
C ILE A 443 -27.60 15.32 42.21
N ASP A 444 -26.70 15.34 41.23
CA ASP A 444 -25.59 16.30 41.08
C ASP A 444 -26.03 17.56 40.33
N GLY A 445 -27.16 18.12 40.78
CA GLY A 445 -27.87 19.23 40.16
C GLY A 445 -29.12 19.60 40.97
N ASN A 446 -30.04 20.34 40.36
CA ASN A 446 -31.28 20.78 40.99
C ASN A 446 -32.40 19.74 40.85
N CYS A 447 -33.34 19.74 41.79
CA CYS A 447 -34.65 19.18 41.58
C CYS A 447 -35.56 20.29 41.02
N ASN A 448 -35.91 20.27 39.72
CA ASN A 448 -36.60 21.39 39.09
C ASN A 448 -38.10 21.47 39.43
N ASN A 449 -38.81 22.43 38.84
CA ASN A 449 -40.17 22.80 39.28
C ASN A 449 -41.17 21.64 39.14
N ASN A 450 -42.06 21.51 40.12
CA ASN A 450 -43.05 20.43 40.23
C ASN A 450 -42.46 19.00 40.19
N ALA A 451 -41.15 18.83 40.33
CA ALA A 451 -40.53 17.50 40.35
C ALA A 451 -40.69 16.83 41.72
N ASN A 452 -40.70 15.50 41.74
CA ASN A 452 -40.76 14.70 42.96
C ASN A 452 -39.42 14.04 43.23
N CYS A 453 -38.63 14.61 44.11
CA CYS A 453 -37.31 14.14 44.52
C CYS A 453 -37.28 13.69 45.99
N SER A 454 -38.37 13.13 46.52
CA SER A 454 -38.44 12.66 47.90
C SER A 454 -37.42 11.56 48.20
N ASN A 455 -36.88 11.53 49.42
CA ASN A 455 -35.87 10.57 49.88
C ASN A 455 -34.55 10.60 49.10
N SER A 456 -34.19 11.73 48.49
CA SER A 456 -33.02 11.85 47.60
C SER A 456 -31.86 12.63 48.23
N ILE A 457 -30.66 12.50 47.66
CA ILE A 457 -29.51 13.37 47.94
C ILE A 457 -29.40 14.38 46.79
N ILE A 458 -29.53 15.66 47.09
CA ILE A 458 -29.60 16.76 46.10
C ILE A 458 -28.45 17.73 46.38
N LYS A 459 -27.52 17.84 45.44
CA LYS A 459 -26.40 18.78 45.56
C LYS A 459 -26.75 20.22 45.16
N GLY A 460 -27.82 20.42 44.37
CA GLY A 460 -28.37 21.73 44.03
C GLY A 460 -29.56 22.13 44.91
N ASN A 461 -30.44 22.95 44.35
CA ASN A 461 -31.64 23.47 44.99
C ASN A 461 -32.86 22.55 44.77
N CYS A 462 -33.84 22.65 45.66
CA CYS A 462 -35.20 22.18 45.40
C CYS A 462 -36.01 23.32 44.77
N GLY A 463 -36.53 23.11 43.56
CA GLY A 463 -37.24 24.10 42.76
C GLY A 463 -38.65 24.42 43.27
N ASN A 464 -39.34 25.33 42.60
CA ASN A 464 -40.66 25.79 43.03
C ASN A 464 -41.70 24.66 42.92
N ASN A 465 -42.56 24.54 43.94
CA ASN A 465 -43.58 23.48 44.05
C ASN A 465 -43.04 22.04 43.92
N ALA A 466 -41.72 21.83 44.04
CA ALA A 466 -41.13 20.51 44.01
C ALA A 466 -41.32 19.78 45.36
N ASN A 467 -41.45 18.46 45.33
CA ASN A 467 -41.48 17.63 46.53
C ASN A 467 -40.10 17.05 46.80
N CYS A 468 -39.39 17.61 47.78
CA CYS A 468 -38.07 17.16 48.22
C CYS A 468 -38.09 16.70 49.67
N SER A 469 -39.20 16.11 50.14
CA SER A 469 -39.34 15.62 51.53
C SER A 469 -38.32 14.53 51.88
N ASN A 470 -37.91 14.47 53.15
CA ASN A 470 -36.95 13.50 53.70
C ASN A 470 -35.63 13.38 52.91
N SER A 471 -35.15 14.49 52.34
CA SER A 471 -33.98 14.54 51.45
C SER A 471 -32.80 15.28 52.07
N GLN A 472 -31.60 15.04 51.57
CA GLN A 472 -30.41 15.84 51.90
C GLN A 472 -30.19 16.87 50.80
N ILE A 473 -30.33 18.15 51.10
CA ILE A 473 -30.31 19.24 50.12
C ILE A 473 -29.14 20.16 50.45
N SER A 474 -28.20 20.29 49.51
CA SER A 474 -27.05 21.19 49.68
C SER A 474 -27.38 22.64 49.29
N GLY A 475 -28.43 22.86 48.48
CA GLY A 475 -28.95 24.17 48.12
C GLY A 475 -30.17 24.62 48.95
N THR A 476 -30.94 25.56 48.40
CA THR A 476 -32.14 26.14 49.03
C THR A 476 -33.43 25.43 48.62
N CYS A 477 -34.51 25.67 49.37
CA CYS A 477 -35.86 25.29 48.97
C CYS A 477 -36.59 26.48 48.35
N GLY A 478 -37.11 26.26 47.14
CA GLY A 478 -37.86 27.24 46.36
C GLY A 478 -39.26 27.51 46.91
N ASN A 479 -39.95 28.47 46.31
CA ASN A 479 -41.28 28.88 46.72
C ASN A 479 -42.29 27.73 46.51
N GLY A 480 -43.06 27.41 47.56
CA GLY A 480 -44.06 26.34 47.52
C GLY A 480 -43.49 24.92 47.51
N ALA A 481 -42.16 24.75 47.62
CA ALA A 481 -41.54 23.43 47.70
C ALA A 481 -41.89 22.73 49.02
N ASN A 482 -42.13 21.41 48.97
CA ASN A 482 -42.26 20.58 50.17
C ASN A 482 -40.90 20.00 50.56
N CYS A 483 -40.25 20.62 51.55
CA CYS A 483 -38.96 20.18 52.12
C CYS A 483 -39.09 19.59 53.53
N SER A 484 -40.30 19.15 53.93
CA SER A 484 -40.52 18.58 55.26
C SER A 484 -39.63 17.35 55.53
N GLY A 485 -39.02 17.32 56.71
CA GLY A 485 -38.12 16.23 57.12
C GLY A 485 -36.75 16.21 56.42
N SER A 486 -36.44 17.23 55.62
CA SER A 486 -35.18 17.32 54.86
C SER A 486 -34.11 18.11 55.60
N THR A 487 -32.85 17.75 55.38
CA THR A 487 -31.71 18.54 55.88
C THR A 487 -31.25 19.48 54.78
N CYS A 488 -31.44 20.78 54.96
CA CYS A 488 -31.04 21.82 54.01
C CYS A 488 -29.77 22.54 54.48
N ARG A 489 -28.77 22.68 53.60
CA ARG A 489 -27.46 23.23 53.94
C ARG A 489 -27.07 24.41 53.06
N ALA A 490 -27.93 25.44 52.95
CA ALA A 490 -27.64 26.63 52.15
C ALA A 490 -27.09 27.82 52.96
N SER A 491 -26.14 28.56 52.37
CA SER A 491 -25.78 29.92 52.80
C SER A 491 -26.81 30.93 52.27
N THR A 492 -27.68 31.42 53.15
CA THR A 492 -28.44 32.68 53.11
C THR A 492 -29.07 33.15 51.78
N ALA A 493 -30.39 33.01 51.66
CA ALA A 493 -31.38 34.06 51.34
C ALA A 493 -32.76 33.38 51.18
N ASN A 494 -33.68 33.62 52.13
CA ASN A 494 -35.00 33.00 52.26
C ASN A 494 -35.00 31.50 52.69
N PRO A 495 -34.92 31.21 54.00
CA PRO A 495 -35.23 29.88 54.50
C PRO A 495 -36.75 29.70 54.49
N GLY A 496 -37.30 29.17 53.40
CA GLY A 496 -38.53 28.39 53.54
C GLY A 496 -38.28 27.25 54.53
N PRO A 497 -39.28 26.80 55.30
CA PRO A 497 -39.08 25.80 56.36
C PRO A 497 -38.56 24.49 55.76
N CYS A 498 -37.26 24.28 55.95
CA CYS A 498 -36.73 23.00 56.39
C CYS A 498 -36.69 23.09 57.92
#